data_AF-A0A0F3M8Z8-F1
#
_entry.id   AF-A0A0F3M8Z8-F1
#
_cell.length_a   1.000
_cell.length_b   1.000
_cell.length_c   1.000
_cell.angle_alpha   90.00
_cell.angle_beta   90.00
_cell.angle_gamma   90.00
#
_symmetry.space_group_name_H-M   'P 1'
#
loop_
_entity.id
_entity.type
_entity.pdbx_description
1 polymer ?
#
loop_
_entity_poly.entity_id
_entity_poly.type
_entity_poly.pdbx_seq_one_letter_code
_entity_poly.pdbx_strand_id
1 'polypeptide(L)'
;MLEKALELKGEIAKEINPMEERRKESRELKQKIDKQITFEKAYERYINEHSKINNKKSWQGTALRIRKYAKSFSQKKIANILREDIQEVFNYITEKKY
;
A
#
# COMPACT_ATOMS: atom_id res chain seq x y z
N MET A 1 -19.31 -40.29 1.04
CA MET A 1 -18.35 -40.53 -0.07
C MET A 1 -18.89 -40.09 -1.43
N LEU A 2 -20.19 -40.22 -1.72
CA LEU A 2 -20.80 -39.80 -2.99
C LEU A 2 -20.87 -38.28 -3.20
N GLU A 3 -21.21 -37.48 -2.17
CA GLU A 3 -21.29 -36.02 -2.28
C GLU A 3 -19.94 -35.38 -2.67
N LYS A 4 -18.86 -35.79 -2.01
CA LYS A 4 -17.51 -35.29 -2.27
C LYS A 4 -17.04 -35.56 -3.70
N ALA A 5 -17.47 -36.68 -4.28
CA ALA A 5 -17.16 -37.03 -5.67
C ALA A 5 -18.01 -36.22 -6.67
N LEU A 6 -19.22 -35.79 -6.30
CA LEU A 6 -20.08 -34.93 -7.11
C LEU A 6 -19.61 -33.47 -7.08
N GLU A 7 -19.17 -32.96 -5.92
CA GLU A 7 -18.53 -31.64 -5.80
C GLU A 7 -17.28 -31.55 -6.68
N LEU A 8 -16.39 -32.54 -6.56
CA LEU A 8 -15.16 -32.60 -7.38
C LEU A 8 -15.47 -32.64 -8.89
N LYS A 9 -16.50 -33.37 -9.32
CA LYS A 9 -16.94 -33.39 -10.72
C LYS A 9 -17.53 -32.04 -11.16
N GLY A 10 -18.24 -31.35 -10.26
CA GLY A 10 -18.76 -30.01 -10.49
C GLY A 10 -17.67 -28.94 -10.59
N GLU A 11 -16.60 -29.05 -9.81
CA GLU A 11 -15.42 -28.17 -9.87
C GLU A 11 -14.63 -28.37 -11.17
N ILE A 12 -14.41 -29.63 -11.58
CA ILE A 12 -13.76 -29.97 -12.87
C ILE A 12 -14.59 -29.47 -14.05
N ALA A 13 -15.92 -29.61 -14.02
CA ALA A 13 -16.83 -29.15 -15.08
C ALA A 13 -16.92 -27.63 -15.21
N LYS A 14 -16.49 -26.88 -14.19
CA LYS A 14 -16.44 -25.41 -14.22
C LYS A 14 -15.09 -24.85 -14.69
N GLU A 15 -14.12 -25.71 -15.04
CA GLU A 15 -12.72 -25.32 -15.32
C GLU A 15 -12.06 -24.50 -14.20
N ILE A 16 -12.62 -24.52 -12.99
CA ILE A 16 -12.11 -23.73 -11.88
C ILE A 16 -10.85 -24.41 -11.38
N ASN A 17 -9.70 -23.79 -11.62
CA ASN A 17 -8.45 -24.21 -11.04
C ASN A 17 -8.40 -23.71 -9.58
N PRO A 18 -8.50 -24.60 -8.56
CA PRO A 18 -8.50 -24.19 -7.15
C PRO A 18 -7.18 -23.52 -6.72
N MET A 19 -6.12 -23.62 -7.52
CA MET A 19 -4.89 -22.86 -7.33
C MET A 19 -5.03 -21.40 -7.81
N GLU A 20 -5.76 -21.17 -8.90
CA GLU A 20 -6.02 -19.81 -9.40
C GLU A 20 -6.99 -19.04 -8.51
N GLU A 21 -8.03 -19.68 -7.98
CA GLU A 21 -8.92 -19.05 -7.01
C GLU A 21 -8.17 -18.61 -5.76
N ARG A 22 -7.35 -19.49 -5.16
CA ARG A 22 -6.50 -19.13 -4.02
C ARG A 22 -5.54 -17.98 -4.33
N ARG A 23 -4.98 -17.94 -5.54
CA ARG A 23 -4.14 -16.81 -5.99
C ARG A 23 -4.93 -15.52 -6.14
N LYS A 24 -6.17 -15.58 -6.63
CA LYS A 24 -7.08 -14.44 -6.77
C LYS A 24 -7.46 -13.90 -5.39
N GLU A 25 -7.89 -14.75 -4.47
CA GLU A 25 -8.20 -14.38 -3.09
C GLU A 25 -6.99 -13.74 -2.39
N SER A 26 -5.80 -14.31 -2.57
CA SER A 26 -4.56 -13.76 -2.01
C SER A 26 -4.26 -12.36 -2.56
N ARG A 27 -4.46 -12.13 -3.87
CA ARG A 27 -4.30 -10.81 -4.50
C ARG A 27 -5.33 -9.82 -3.97
N GLU A 28 -6.59 -10.22 -3.85
CA GLU A 28 -7.67 -9.38 -3.32
C GLU A 28 -7.43 -9.00 -1.86
N LEU A 29 -7.00 -9.95 -1.03
CA LEU A 29 -6.63 -9.69 0.36
C LEU A 29 -5.46 -8.71 0.45
N LYS A 30 -4.43 -8.90 -0.38
CA LYS A 30 -3.28 -7.99 -0.44
C LYS A 30 -3.72 -6.58 -0.84
N GLN A 31 -4.59 -6.43 -1.84
CA GLN A 31 -5.14 -5.14 -2.22
C GLN A 31 -5.98 -4.50 -1.11
N LYS A 32 -6.76 -5.29 -0.35
CA LYS A 32 -7.51 -4.80 0.81
C LYS A 32 -6.56 -4.30 1.90
N ILE A 33 -5.50 -5.04 2.20
CA ILE A 33 -4.48 -4.65 3.19
C ILE A 33 -3.76 -3.38 2.73
N ASP A 34 -3.36 -3.31 1.46
CA ASP A 34 -2.70 -2.13 0.88
C ASP A 34 -3.62 -0.91 0.90
N LYS A 35 -4.94 -1.07 0.74
CA LYS A 35 -5.92 0.03 0.93
C LYS A 35 -6.06 0.46 2.40
N GLN A 36 -5.72 -0.40 3.34
CA GLN A 36 -5.79 -0.10 4.77
C GLN A 36 -4.47 0.37 5.37
N ILE A 37 -3.38 0.37 4.61
CA ILE A 37 -2.08 0.80 5.10
C ILE A 37 -2.09 2.31 5.39
N THR A 38 -1.51 2.67 6.54
CA THR A 38 -1.28 4.07 6.88
C THR A 38 -0.09 4.62 6.09
N PHE A 39 -0.05 5.94 5.92
CA PHE A 39 1.08 6.62 5.29
C PHE A 39 2.41 6.28 5.96
N GLU A 40 2.45 6.27 7.29
CA GLU A 40 3.68 5.96 8.04
C GLU A 40 4.22 4.57 7.74
N LYS A 41 3.36 3.55 7.77
CA LYS A 41 3.77 2.17 7.52
C LYS A 41 4.23 1.95 6.07
N ALA A 42 3.59 2.62 5.12
CA ALA A 42 4.03 2.61 3.73
C ALA A 42 5.35 3.36 3.53
N TYR A 43 5.53 4.49 4.21
CA TYR A 43 6.76 5.27 4.17
C TYR A 43 7.94 4.49 4.78
N GLU A 44 7.74 3.82 5.91
CA GLU A 44 8.74 2.93 6.50
C GLU A 44 9.14 1.81 5.55
N ARG A 45 8.16 1.18 4.89
CA ARG A 45 8.41 0.15 3.88
C ARG A 45 9.24 0.70 2.72
N TYR A 46 8.85 1.85 2.17
CA TYR A 46 9.57 2.52 1.10
C TYR A 46 11.02 2.83 1.48
N ILE A 47 11.24 3.37 2.68
CA ILE A 47 12.59 3.64 3.19
C ILE A 47 13.37 2.32 3.34
N ASN A 48 12.81 1.29 3.96
CA ASN A 48 13.50 0.01 4.14
C ASN A 48 13.89 -0.68 2.82
N GLU A 49 13.04 -0.56 1.79
CA GLU A 49 13.26 -1.13 0.45
C GLU A 49 14.28 -0.29 -0.35
N HIS A 50 14.19 1.04 -0.32
CA HIS A 50 14.95 1.92 -1.21
C HIS A 50 16.17 2.62 -0.57
N SER A 51 16.23 2.75 0.76
CA SER A 51 17.38 3.37 1.45
C SER A 51 18.64 2.51 1.43
N LYS A 52 18.52 1.23 1.04
CA LYS A 52 19.67 0.34 0.84
C LYS A 52 20.35 0.58 -0.50
N ILE A 53 19.60 1.02 -1.50
CA ILE A 53 20.07 1.23 -2.88
C ILE A 53 20.75 2.61 -3.01
N ASN A 54 20.21 3.61 -2.31
CA ASN A 54 20.70 4.98 -2.37
C ASN A 54 21.45 5.35 -1.09
N ASN A 55 22.64 5.91 -1.24
CA ASN A 55 23.55 6.26 -0.14
C ASN A 55 22.81 6.98 1.02
N LYS A 56 22.85 6.42 2.23
CA LYS A 56 22.01 6.80 3.38
C LYS A 56 22.05 8.30 3.72
N LYS A 57 23.16 8.99 3.41
CA LYS A 57 23.33 10.44 3.60
C LYS A 57 22.43 11.30 2.70
N SER A 58 22.14 10.88 1.47
CA SER A 58 21.30 11.67 0.55
C SER A 58 19.83 11.68 0.98
N TRP A 59 19.38 10.64 1.70
CA TRP A 59 17.99 10.47 2.12
C TRP A 59 17.61 11.20 3.41
N GLN A 60 18.59 11.55 4.26
CA GLN A 60 18.32 12.17 5.55
C GLN A 60 17.58 13.51 5.42
N GLY A 61 17.99 14.34 4.46
CA GLY A 61 17.33 15.63 4.20
C GLY A 61 15.88 15.47 3.74
N THR A 62 15.63 14.55 2.81
CA THR A 62 14.29 14.23 2.31
C THR A 62 13.42 13.64 3.41
N ALA A 63 13.95 12.72 4.22
CA ALA A 63 13.23 12.09 5.32
C ALA A 63 12.80 13.10 6.39
N LEU A 64 13.68 14.05 6.71
CA LEU A 64 13.36 15.12 7.66
C LEU A 64 12.23 16.02 7.14
N ARG A 65 12.26 16.37 5.85
CA ARG A 65 11.21 17.18 5.21
C ARG A 65 9.87 16.45 5.20
N ILE A 66 9.85 15.16 4.85
CA ILE A 66 8.63 14.34 4.87
C ILE A 66 8.07 14.26 6.29
N ARG A 67 8.90 13.95 7.30
CA ARG A 67 8.45 13.93 8.70
C ARG A 67 7.88 15.27 9.18
N LYS A 68 8.43 16.39 8.73
CA LYS A 68 7.97 17.73 9.10
C LYS A 68 6.63 18.06 8.46
N TYR A 69 6.52 17.90 7.14
CA TYR A 69 5.39 18.42 6.37
C TYR A 69 4.25 17.42 6.18
N ALA A 70 4.55 16.11 6.13
CA ALA A 70 3.54 15.05 6.03
C ALA A 70 3.14 14.47 7.41
N LYS A 71 3.48 15.14 8.52
CA LYS A 71 3.17 14.66 9.88
C LYS A 71 1.68 14.40 10.07
N SER A 72 0.83 15.28 9.54
CA SER A 72 -0.63 15.17 9.59
C SER A 72 -1.17 13.93 8.86
N PHE A 73 -0.37 13.30 8.00
CA PHE A 73 -0.76 12.11 7.25
C PHE A 73 -0.33 10.80 7.89
N SER A 74 0.59 10.80 8.88
CA SER A 74 1.22 9.57 9.43
C SER A 74 0.21 8.45 9.74
N GLN A 75 -0.89 8.78 10.43
CA GLN A 75 -1.94 7.82 10.81
C GLN A 75 -3.09 7.71 9.79
N LYS A 76 -3.12 8.57 8.76
CA LYS A 76 -4.13 8.48 7.70
C LYS A 76 -3.83 7.25 6.82
N LYS A 77 -4.88 6.52 6.45
CA LYS A 77 -4.78 5.50 5.40
C LYS A 77 -4.42 6.18 4.08
N ILE A 78 -3.51 5.59 3.29
CA ILE A 78 -3.12 6.17 2.00
C ILE A 78 -4.32 6.36 1.09
N ALA A 79 -5.25 5.39 1.08
CA ALA A 79 -6.46 5.46 0.29
C ALA A 79 -7.38 6.65 0.65
N ASN A 80 -7.17 7.26 1.82
CA ASN A 80 -7.96 8.40 2.31
C ASN A 80 -7.20 9.73 2.18
N ILE A 81 -5.96 9.73 1.69
CA ILE A 81 -5.22 10.97 1.42
C ILE A 81 -5.61 11.41 0.02
N LEU A 82 -6.28 12.55 -0.08
CA LEU A 82 -6.75 13.09 -1.34
C LEU A 82 -5.67 13.97 -1.99
N ARG A 83 -5.90 14.34 -3.24
CA ARG A 83 -4.98 15.22 -3.97
C ARG A 83 -4.94 16.61 -3.34
N GLU A 84 -6.08 17.07 -2.84
CA GLU A 84 -6.27 18.36 -2.20
C GLU A 84 -5.48 18.45 -0.89
N ASP A 85 -5.48 17.38 -0.09
CA ASP A 85 -4.62 17.27 1.11
C ASP A 85 -3.14 17.50 0.75
N ILE A 86 -2.68 16.86 -0.33
CA ILE A 86 -1.29 16.98 -0.80
C ILE A 86 -1.00 18.40 -1.31
N GLN A 87 -1.96 18.98 -2.04
CA GLN A 87 -1.84 20.34 -2.58
C GLN A 87 -1.77 21.38 -1.45
N GLU A 88 -2.54 21.22 -0.37
CA GLU A 88 -2.49 22.09 0.80
C GLU A 88 -1.09 22.08 1.44
N VAL A 89 -0.51 20.89 1.63
CA VAL A 89 0.86 20.77 2.15
C VAL A 89 1.87 21.41 1.21
N PHE A 90 1.70 21.25 -0.10
CA PHE A 90 2.57 21.89 -1.10
C PHE A 90 2.47 23.42 -1.04
N ASN A 91 1.26 23.98 -0.99
CA ASN A 91 1.03 25.41 -0.87
C ASN A 91 1.65 25.95 0.41
N TYR A 92 1.43 25.29 1.56
CA TYR A 92 2.06 25.67 2.83
C TYR A 92 3.59 25.70 2.77
N ILE A 93 4.22 24.73 2.09
CA ILE A 93 5.69 24.69 1.93
C ILE A 93 6.17 25.84 1.03
N THR A 94 5.41 26.16 -0.02
CA THR A 94 5.80 27.15 -1.03
C THR A 94 5.53 28.58 -0.56
N GLU A 95 4.44 28.82 0.16
CA GLU A 95 4.13 30.09 0.83
C GLU A 95 5.17 30.43 1.90
N LYS A 96 5.69 29.44 2.63
CA LYS A 96 6.77 29.66 3.62
C LYS A 96 8.13 30.05 3.01
N LYS A 97 8.29 30.01 1.70
CA LYS A 97 9.54 30.36 1.01
C LYS A 97 9.57 31.82 0.53
N TYR A 98 8.45 32.52 0.60
CA TYR A 98 8.31 33.94 0.26
C TYR A 98 7.84 34.74 1.48
#